data_AF-A0ABD3YUI9-F1
#
_entry.id   AF-A0ABD3YUI9-F1
#
_cell.length_a   1.000
_cell.length_b   1.000
_cell.length_c   1.000
_cell.angle_alpha   90.00
_cell.angle_beta   90.00
_cell.angle_gamma   90.00
#
_symmetry.space_group_name_H-M   'P 1'
#
loop_
_entity.id
_entity.type
_entity.pdbx_description
1 polymer ?
#
loop_
_entity_poly.entity_id
_entity_poly.type
_entity_poly.pdbx_seq_one_letter_code
_entity_poly.pdbx_strand_id
1 'polypeptide(L)'
;MTRRGLAGFSLIEVLVALLVICVGVLGMLAMQGRAIAYSQDMAVRGTAAALADELMETLRTDLYSTQDAGTPLTPPASSDYYKATGSAFPAAPSSCASLAALSSSQRLGCWAQRVQQALPDAASLMSSDFHICRSNGASTCSGTGSAIEIQLAWRVKSGECLEASPGSDPTICHYVLREEP
;
A
#
# COMPACT_ATOMS: atom_id res chain seq x y z
N MET A 1 41.84 -40.17 -47.00
CA MET A 1 40.63 -39.35 -47.28
C MET A 1 39.55 -39.72 -46.28
N THR A 2 39.40 -38.95 -45.21
CA THR A 2 38.38 -39.16 -44.18
C THR A 2 37.05 -38.60 -44.66
N ARG A 3 36.11 -39.47 -45.06
CA ARG A 3 34.72 -39.07 -45.33
C ARG A 3 34.07 -38.72 -43.98
N ARG A 4 33.88 -37.43 -43.70
CA ARG A 4 32.94 -36.98 -42.67
C ARG A 4 31.54 -37.35 -43.16
N GLY A 5 30.91 -38.32 -42.50
CA GLY A 5 29.49 -38.58 -42.71
C GLY A 5 28.71 -37.34 -42.33
N LEU A 6 27.95 -36.77 -43.26
CA LEU A 6 26.94 -35.78 -42.91
C LEU A 6 25.88 -36.53 -42.10
N ALA A 7 25.91 -36.37 -40.78
CA ALA A 7 24.80 -36.76 -39.92
C ALA A 7 23.65 -35.79 -40.21
N GLY A 8 22.71 -36.20 -41.07
CA GLY A 8 21.48 -35.47 -41.30
C GLY A 8 20.60 -35.53 -40.05
N PHE A 9 19.97 -34.40 -39.70
CA PHE A 9 18.99 -34.33 -38.61
C PHE A 9 17.87 -35.34 -38.84
N SER A 10 17.59 -36.17 -37.82
CA SER A 10 16.44 -37.07 -37.86
C SER A 10 15.15 -36.26 -37.63
N LEU A 11 14.05 -36.60 -38.32
CA LEU A 11 12.76 -35.92 -38.17
C LEU A 11 12.27 -35.94 -36.71
N ILE A 12 12.63 -36.98 -35.96
CA ILE A 12 12.29 -37.09 -34.53
C ILE A 12 13.07 -36.10 -33.66
N GLU A 13 14.30 -35.75 -34.03
CA GLU A 13 15.15 -34.81 -33.28
C GLU A 13 14.58 -33.39 -33.37
N VAL A 14 14.12 -33.00 -34.56
CA VAL A 14 13.43 -31.71 -34.76
C VAL A 14 12.10 -31.68 -34.01
N LEU A 15 11.34 -32.78 -34.02
CA LEU A 15 10.04 -32.85 -33.33
C LEU A 15 10.20 -32.75 -31.81
N VAL A 16 11.21 -33.41 -31.23
CA VAL A 16 11.55 -33.30 -29.81
C VAL A 16 12.04 -31.91 -29.46
N ALA A 17 12.90 -31.29 -30.30
CA ALA A 17 13.36 -29.92 -30.08
C ALA A 17 12.19 -28.92 -30.07
N LEU A 18 11.25 -29.04 -31.00
CA LEU A 18 10.04 -28.22 -31.03
C LEU A 18 9.18 -28.45 -29.78
N LEU A 19 9.00 -29.69 -29.32
CA LEU A 19 8.25 -30.01 -28.12
C LEU A 19 8.87 -29.34 -26.87
N VAL A 20 10.19 -29.44 -26.71
CA VAL A 20 10.91 -28.81 -25.59
C VAL A 20 10.78 -27.28 -25.63
N ILE A 21 10.90 -26.67 -26.83
CA ILE A 21 10.72 -25.22 -27.00
C ILE A 21 9.30 -24.80 -26.63
N CYS A 22 8.27 -25.53 -27.11
CA CYS A 22 6.88 -25.24 -26.79
C CYS A 22 6.62 -25.28 -25.28
N VAL A 23 7.11 -26.31 -24.59
CA VAL A 23 6.98 -26.43 -23.12
C VAL A 23 7.74 -25.29 -22.42
N GLY A 24 8.95 -24.95 -22.87
CA GLY A 24 9.75 -23.85 -22.33
C GLY A 24 9.05 -22.49 -22.46
N VAL A 25 8.45 -22.20 -23.62
CA VAL A 25 7.72 -20.95 -23.87
C VAL A 25 6.47 -20.86 -23.01
N LEU A 26 5.69 -21.95 -22.89
CA LEU A 26 4.51 -21.98 -22.01
C LEU A 26 4.89 -21.77 -20.54
N GLY A 27 5.99 -22.39 -20.08
CA GLY A 27 6.52 -22.19 -18.73
C GLY A 27 6.92 -20.74 -18.47
N MET A 28 7.60 -20.09 -19.43
CA MET A 28 7.98 -18.69 -19.33
C MET A 28 6.77 -17.76 -19.29
N LEU A 29 5.76 -17.99 -20.15
CA LEU A 29 4.53 -17.19 -20.18
C LEU A 29 3.76 -17.28 -18.85
N ALA A 30 3.69 -18.47 -18.25
CA ALA A 30 3.06 -18.65 -16.95
C ALA A 30 3.76 -17.85 -15.84
N MET A 31 5.09 -17.81 -15.83
CA MET A 31 5.85 -16.99 -14.87
C MET A 31 5.67 -15.49 -15.11
N GLN A 32 5.73 -15.05 -16.38
CA GLN A 32 5.54 -13.65 -16.73
C GLN A 32 4.14 -13.14 -16.34
N GLY A 33 3.10 -13.96 -16.52
CA GLY A 33 1.74 -13.60 -16.10
C GLY A 33 1.64 -13.31 -14.61
N ARG A 34 2.25 -14.15 -13.76
CA ARG A 34 2.30 -13.91 -12.31
C ARG A 34 3.14 -12.69 -11.96
N ALA A 35 4.28 -12.49 -12.62
CA ALA A 35 5.14 -11.34 -12.39
C ALA A 35 4.42 -10.01 -12.66
N ILE A 36 3.59 -9.94 -13.71
CA ILE A 36 2.80 -8.73 -14.02
C ILE A 36 1.79 -8.42 -12.92
N ALA A 37 1.08 -9.43 -12.40
CA ALA A 37 0.12 -9.24 -11.30
C ALA A 37 0.83 -8.71 -10.04
N TYR A 38 1.97 -9.29 -9.69
CA TYR A 38 2.78 -8.81 -8.56
C TYR A 38 3.28 -7.38 -8.76
N SER A 39 3.74 -7.02 -9.96
CA SER A 39 4.21 -5.66 -10.25
C SER A 39 3.12 -4.60 -10.08
N GLN A 40 1.87 -4.92 -10.42
CA GLN A 40 0.74 -4.00 -10.24
C GLN A 40 0.41 -3.80 -8.75
N ASP A 41 0.34 -4.87 -7.97
CA ASP A 41 0.08 -4.78 -6.52
C ASP A 41 1.17 -3.97 -5.80
N MET A 42 2.45 -4.23 -6.14
CA MET A 42 3.58 -3.47 -5.60
C MET A 42 3.50 -1.97 -5.90
N ALA A 43 2.99 -1.59 -7.07
CA ALA A 43 2.81 -0.19 -7.43
C ALA A 43 1.73 0.49 -6.57
N VAL A 44 0.60 -0.18 -6.31
CA VAL A 44 -0.46 0.34 -5.43
C VAL A 44 0.03 0.43 -3.99
N ARG A 45 0.71 -0.60 -3.50
CA ARG A 45 1.31 -0.61 -2.16
C ARG A 45 2.37 0.49 -2.00
N GLY A 46 3.20 0.72 -3.01
CA GLY A 46 4.16 1.84 -3.03
C GLY A 46 3.46 3.21 -2.99
N THR A 47 2.33 3.34 -3.66
CA THR A 47 1.49 4.55 -3.59
C THR A 47 0.89 4.73 -2.19
N ALA A 48 0.40 3.66 -1.57
CA ALA A 48 -0.12 3.68 -0.20
C ALA A 48 0.98 4.04 0.82
N ALA A 49 2.20 3.54 0.64
CA ALA A 49 3.36 3.89 1.45
C ALA A 49 3.67 5.39 1.36
N ALA A 50 3.80 5.92 0.15
CA ALA A 50 4.05 7.34 -0.06
C ALA A 50 2.95 8.25 0.55
N LEU A 51 1.68 7.84 0.47
CA LEU A 51 0.57 8.57 1.08
C LEU A 51 0.59 8.51 2.61
N ALA A 52 1.00 7.39 3.19
CA ALA A 52 1.16 7.25 4.64
C ALA A 52 2.31 8.12 5.15
N ASP A 53 3.45 8.10 4.46
CA ASP A 53 4.63 8.90 4.79
C ASP A 53 4.32 10.40 4.71
N GLU A 54 3.58 10.83 3.67
CA GLU A 54 3.14 12.22 3.53
C GLU A 54 2.28 12.67 4.73
N LEU A 55 1.35 11.84 5.18
CA LEU A 55 0.51 12.14 6.34
C LEU A 55 1.34 12.16 7.62
N MET A 56 2.27 11.21 7.78
CA MET A 56 3.16 11.17 8.94
C MET A 56 4.04 12.42 9.03
N GLU A 57 4.56 12.89 7.90
CA GLU A 57 5.35 14.12 7.85
C GLU A 57 4.51 15.37 8.14
N THR A 58 3.28 15.42 7.61
CA THR A 58 2.33 16.50 7.91
C THR A 58 2.03 16.56 9.42
N LEU A 59 1.77 15.40 10.02
CA LEU A 59 1.59 15.24 11.46
C LEU A 59 2.81 15.73 12.24
N ARG A 60 4.02 15.27 11.90
CA ARG A 60 5.26 15.70 12.56
C ARG A 60 5.48 17.20 12.46
N THR A 61 5.24 17.78 11.30
CA THR A 61 5.38 19.24 11.08
C THR A 61 4.46 20.03 12.00
N ASP A 62 3.20 19.62 12.16
CA ASP A 62 2.27 20.29 13.06
C ASP A 62 2.61 20.08 14.53
N LEU A 63 3.08 18.89 14.90
CA LEU A 63 3.54 18.60 16.25
C LEU A 63 4.74 19.47 16.65
N TYR A 64 5.69 19.67 15.72
CA TYR A 64 6.85 20.54 15.95
C TYR A 64 6.43 22.02 16.10
N SER A 65 5.40 22.46 15.38
CA SER A 65 4.90 23.83 15.48
C SER A 65 4.23 24.18 16.82
N THR A 66 3.82 23.16 17.60
CA THR A 66 3.05 23.31 18.83
C THR A 66 3.85 22.98 20.11
N GLN A 67 5.06 22.44 19.99
CA GLN A 67 5.89 22.04 21.14
C GLN A 67 7.04 23.01 21.41
N ASP A 68 7.28 23.28 22.69
CA ASP A 68 8.42 24.07 23.16
C ASP A 68 9.75 23.36 22.85
N ALA A 69 10.75 24.15 22.47
CA ALA A 69 12.09 23.64 22.21
C ALA A 69 12.67 22.98 23.48
N GLY A 70 12.88 21.66 23.44
CA GLY A 70 13.52 20.88 24.51
C GLY A 70 12.66 19.83 25.20
N THR A 71 11.37 19.72 24.87
CA THR A 71 10.53 18.58 25.31
C THR A 71 10.60 17.42 24.32
N PRO A 72 10.59 16.14 24.77
CA PRO A 72 10.49 14.99 23.87
C PRO A 72 9.21 15.09 23.04
N LEU A 73 9.36 15.02 21.71
CA LEU A 73 8.23 15.06 20.76
C LEU A 73 7.26 13.92 21.06
N THR A 74 6.19 14.23 21.78
CA THR A 74 5.18 13.24 22.14
C THR A 74 3.89 13.63 21.44
N PRO A 75 3.26 12.74 20.66
CA PRO A 75 2.00 13.05 20.01
C PRO A 75 0.95 13.25 21.11
N PRO A 76 0.10 14.27 21.00
CA PRO A 76 -0.95 14.51 21.98
C PRO A 76 -1.90 13.31 22.03
N ALA A 77 -2.58 13.11 23.16
CA ALA A 77 -3.58 12.03 23.27
C ALA A 77 -4.76 12.23 22.30
N SER A 78 -5.02 13.49 21.92
CA SER A 78 -6.05 13.89 20.96
C SER A 78 -5.43 14.73 19.86
N SER A 79 -5.76 14.42 18.61
CA SER A 79 -5.37 15.20 17.43
C SER A 79 -6.50 15.16 16.41
N ASP A 80 -6.71 16.27 15.69
CA ASP A 80 -7.68 16.35 14.57
C ASP A 80 -7.30 15.43 13.40
N TYR A 81 -6.07 14.94 13.40
CA TYR A 81 -5.58 13.95 12.44
C TYR A 81 -5.98 12.51 12.80
N TYR A 82 -6.39 12.26 14.04
CA TYR A 82 -6.75 10.91 14.48
C TYR A 82 -8.13 10.52 13.97
N LYS A 83 -8.23 9.28 13.51
CA LYS A 83 -9.41 8.68 12.92
C LYS A 83 -9.52 7.26 13.43
N ALA A 84 -10.54 6.97 14.23
CA ALA A 84 -10.83 5.61 14.66
C ALA A 84 -11.45 4.78 13.52
N THR A 85 -11.29 3.46 13.58
CA THR A 85 -12.04 2.53 12.74
C THR A 85 -13.55 2.72 12.94
N GLY A 86 -14.31 2.75 11.85
CA GLY A 86 -15.76 3.05 11.86
C GLY A 86 -16.12 4.54 11.79
N SER A 87 -15.18 5.45 12.09
CA SER A 87 -15.42 6.89 11.98
C SER A 87 -15.19 7.40 10.56
N ALA A 88 -15.94 8.44 10.16
CA ALA A 88 -15.73 9.11 8.89
C ALA A 88 -14.51 10.06 8.95
N PHE A 89 -13.84 10.23 7.80
CA PHE A 89 -12.86 11.31 7.63
C PHE A 89 -13.56 12.68 7.59
N PRO A 90 -12.88 13.77 8.00
CA PRO A 90 -13.40 15.11 7.81
C PRO A 90 -13.61 15.42 6.33
N ALA A 91 -14.62 16.23 6.03
CA ALA A 91 -14.89 16.66 4.66
C ALA A 91 -13.73 17.50 4.11
N ALA A 92 -13.35 17.26 2.87
CA ALA A 92 -12.37 18.09 2.18
C ALA A 92 -12.95 19.51 1.99
N PRO A 93 -12.13 20.57 2.17
CA PRO A 93 -12.52 21.92 1.82
C PRO A 93 -12.71 22.08 0.30
N SER A 94 -13.23 23.23 -0.13
CA SER A 94 -13.45 23.52 -1.57
C SER A 94 -12.17 23.53 -2.41
N SER A 95 -10.99 23.70 -1.80
CA SER A 95 -9.70 23.61 -2.49
C SER A 95 -8.61 23.05 -1.58
N CYS A 96 -7.75 22.21 -2.16
CA CYS A 96 -6.59 21.61 -1.51
C CYS A 96 -5.25 22.12 -2.09
N ALA A 97 -5.26 23.30 -2.71
CA ALA A 97 -4.09 23.85 -3.42
C ALA A 97 -3.02 24.41 -2.48
N SER A 98 -3.40 24.88 -1.28
CA SER A 98 -2.47 25.39 -0.26
C SER A 98 -2.84 24.80 1.09
N LEU A 99 -2.02 23.87 1.58
CA LEU A 99 -2.26 23.18 2.86
C LEU A 99 -1.87 24.04 4.08
N ALA A 100 -0.95 25.00 3.90
CA ALA A 100 -0.40 25.80 5.01
C ALA A 100 -1.45 26.67 5.72
N ALA A 101 -2.46 27.16 5.00
CA ALA A 101 -3.52 28.01 5.55
C ALA A 101 -4.72 27.21 6.10
N LEU A 102 -4.75 25.89 5.89
CA LEU A 102 -5.84 25.03 6.30
C LEU A 102 -5.67 24.59 7.76
N SER A 103 -6.80 24.31 8.43
CA SER A 103 -6.79 23.62 9.72
C SER A 103 -6.32 22.17 9.55
N SER A 104 -5.84 21.57 10.65
CA SER A 104 -5.44 20.16 10.71
C SER A 104 -6.51 19.21 10.14
N SER A 105 -7.77 19.41 10.55
CA SER A 105 -8.92 18.63 10.03
C SER A 105 -9.16 18.82 8.52
N GLN A 106 -8.98 20.03 7.99
CA GLN A 106 -9.12 20.30 6.56
C GLN A 106 -7.97 19.68 5.75
N ARG A 107 -6.75 19.70 6.26
CA ARG A 107 -5.61 19.00 5.64
C ARG A 107 -5.83 17.50 5.61
N LEU A 108 -6.35 16.92 6.69
CA LEU A 108 -6.74 15.51 6.71
C LEU A 108 -7.83 15.21 5.67
N GLY A 109 -8.82 16.08 5.51
CA GLY A 109 -9.85 15.94 4.48
C GLY A 109 -9.28 15.97 3.06
N CYS A 110 -8.33 16.88 2.80
CA CYS A 110 -7.60 16.94 1.54
C CYS A 110 -6.78 15.67 1.26
N TRP A 111 -6.07 15.17 2.28
CA TRP A 111 -5.35 13.91 2.19
C TRP A 111 -6.30 12.75 1.89
N ALA A 112 -7.42 12.64 2.62
CA ALA A 112 -8.43 11.60 2.40
C ALA A 112 -8.99 11.62 0.97
N GLN A 113 -9.23 12.83 0.41
CA GLN A 113 -9.65 12.96 -0.99
C GLN A 113 -8.58 12.43 -1.96
N ARG A 114 -7.30 12.73 -1.72
CA ARG A 114 -6.20 12.22 -2.56
C ARG A 114 -6.06 10.70 -2.47
N VAL A 115 -6.20 10.14 -1.27
CA VAL A 115 -6.19 8.68 -1.06
C VAL A 115 -7.32 8.01 -1.86
N GLN A 116 -8.53 8.57 -1.81
CA GLN A 116 -9.67 8.05 -2.58
C GLN A 116 -9.45 8.09 -4.09
N GLN A 117 -8.64 9.03 -4.59
CA GLN A 117 -8.30 9.14 -6.02
C GLN A 117 -7.12 8.25 -6.42
N ALA A 118 -6.20 7.98 -5.49
CA ALA A 118 -4.96 7.26 -5.77
C ALA A 118 -5.07 5.75 -5.58
N LEU A 119 -5.92 5.30 -4.65
CA LEU A 119 -6.08 3.89 -4.31
C LEU A 119 -7.39 3.30 -4.87
N PRO A 120 -7.35 2.08 -5.43
CA PRO A 120 -8.53 1.45 -6.00
C PRO A 120 -9.58 1.12 -4.92
N ASP A 121 -10.81 1.57 -5.15
CA ASP A 121 -11.97 1.36 -4.26
C ASP A 121 -11.78 1.87 -2.81
N ALA A 122 -10.80 2.75 -2.56
CA ALA A 122 -10.54 3.24 -1.21
C ALA A 122 -11.71 4.05 -0.64
N ALA A 123 -12.52 4.69 -1.48
CA ALA A 123 -13.69 5.47 -1.06
C ALA A 123 -14.74 4.64 -0.28
N SER A 124 -14.95 3.37 -0.65
CA SER A 124 -15.89 2.49 0.05
C SER A 124 -15.33 1.96 1.38
N LEU A 125 -14.00 1.98 1.54
CA LEU A 125 -13.26 1.44 2.68
C LEU A 125 -12.90 2.49 3.73
N MET A 126 -13.00 3.80 3.39
CA MET A 126 -12.60 4.94 4.24
C MET A 126 -13.08 4.84 5.69
N SER A 127 -14.30 4.33 5.92
CA SER A 127 -14.85 4.25 7.28
C SER A 127 -14.41 2.97 7.99
N SER A 128 -14.44 1.82 7.32
CA SER A 128 -14.28 0.49 7.93
C SER A 128 -12.84 0.02 8.08
N ASP A 129 -11.95 0.36 7.15
CA ASP A 129 -10.63 -0.29 7.04
C ASP A 129 -9.44 0.67 7.19
N PHE A 130 -9.73 1.96 7.40
CA PHE A 130 -8.72 2.97 7.67
C PHE A 130 -8.72 3.34 9.16
N HIS A 131 -7.54 3.58 9.72
CA HIS A 131 -7.40 4.22 11.03
C HIS A 131 -6.09 4.99 11.14
N ILE A 132 -6.13 6.04 11.96
CA ILE A 132 -4.98 6.89 12.30
C ILE A 132 -5.05 7.12 13.80
N CYS A 133 -4.09 6.60 14.54
CA CYS A 133 -4.09 6.75 15.99
C CYS A 133 -2.76 6.40 16.64
N ARG A 134 -2.72 6.60 17.95
CA ARG A 134 -1.60 6.14 18.77
C ARG A 134 -1.71 4.64 19.02
N SER A 135 -0.57 3.97 18.91
CA SER A 135 -0.41 2.53 19.16
C SER A 135 0.73 2.24 20.12
N ASN A 136 0.50 1.28 21.01
CA ASN A 136 1.48 0.74 21.95
C ASN A 136 2.21 -0.51 21.42
N GLY A 137 2.00 -0.88 20.15
CA GLY A 137 2.64 -2.03 19.51
C GLY A 137 1.68 -3.14 19.08
N ALA A 138 0.39 -3.05 19.44
CA ALA A 138 -0.66 -3.84 18.82
C ALA A 138 -1.17 -3.12 17.55
N SER A 139 -1.42 -3.84 16.45
CA SER A 139 -2.10 -3.34 15.23
C SER A 139 -3.58 -3.04 15.48
N THR A 140 -3.87 -2.38 16.60
CA THR A 140 -5.21 -2.05 17.07
C THR A 140 -5.19 -0.62 17.55
N CYS A 141 -6.18 0.13 17.11
CA CYS A 141 -6.33 1.54 17.43
C CYS A 141 -6.73 1.74 18.90
N SER A 142 -5.76 1.60 19.81
CA SER A 142 -5.98 1.69 21.25
C SER A 142 -5.99 3.13 21.76
N GLY A 143 -5.49 4.09 20.98
CA GLY A 143 -5.33 5.47 21.40
C GLY A 143 -4.27 5.66 22.50
N THR A 144 -3.45 4.63 22.75
CA THR A 144 -2.41 4.61 23.77
C THR A 144 -1.04 4.36 23.14
N GLY A 145 0.04 4.70 23.85
CA GLY A 145 1.42 4.49 23.37
C GLY A 145 2.03 5.71 22.69
N SER A 146 3.33 5.65 22.38
CA SER A 146 4.10 6.75 21.79
C SER A 146 4.13 6.74 20.27
N ALA A 147 3.89 5.60 19.63
CA ALA A 147 3.95 5.47 18.18
C ALA A 147 2.65 5.93 17.51
N ILE A 148 2.76 6.53 16.32
CA ILE A 148 1.63 6.76 15.42
C ILE A 148 1.50 5.58 14.47
N GLU A 149 0.29 5.08 14.32
CA GLU A 149 -0.08 4.05 13.36
C GLU A 149 -1.08 4.62 12.35
N ILE A 150 -0.79 4.38 11.07
CA ILE A 150 -1.60 4.78 9.93
C ILE A 150 -1.88 3.52 9.12
N GLN A 151 -3.16 3.13 9.03
CA GLN A 151 -3.61 2.03 8.20
C GLN A 151 -4.38 2.56 6.99
N LEU A 152 -3.94 2.12 5.80
CA LEU A 152 -4.61 2.36 4.53
C LEU A 152 -5.12 1.03 3.98
N ALA A 153 -6.20 1.09 3.21
CA ALA A 153 -6.78 -0.09 2.57
C ALA A 153 -7.22 0.18 1.12
N TRP A 154 -7.16 -0.86 0.30
CA TRP A 154 -7.64 -0.85 -1.08
C TRP A 154 -8.18 -2.22 -1.48
N ARG A 155 -9.01 -2.27 -2.52
CA ARG A 155 -9.56 -3.53 -3.03
C ARG A 155 -8.73 -4.07 -4.19
N VAL A 156 -8.48 -5.38 -4.17
CA VAL A 156 -7.84 -6.17 -5.22
C VAL A 156 -8.69 -7.39 -5.56
N LYS A 157 -8.33 -8.17 -6.59
CA LYS A 157 -9.01 -9.44 -6.84
C LYS A 157 -8.60 -10.47 -5.79
N SER A 158 -9.46 -11.45 -5.57
CA SER A 158 -9.18 -12.54 -4.63
C SER A 158 -7.86 -13.24 -4.96
N GLY A 159 -6.96 -13.32 -3.99
CA GLY A 159 -5.65 -13.95 -4.13
C GLY A 159 -4.54 -13.06 -4.69
N GLU A 160 -4.81 -11.79 -5.00
CA GLU A 160 -3.78 -10.81 -5.38
C GLU A 160 -3.18 -10.10 -4.15
N CYS A 161 -3.83 -10.19 -2.99
CA CYS A 161 -3.33 -9.59 -1.76
C CYS A 161 -2.21 -10.42 -1.12
N LEU A 162 -1.02 -9.84 -0.96
CA LEU A 162 0.14 -10.52 -0.37
C LEU A 162 -0.01 -10.79 1.14
N GLU A 163 -0.64 -9.87 1.87
CA GLU A 163 -0.75 -9.88 3.33
C GLU A 163 -2.19 -10.15 3.81
N ALA A 164 -2.92 -11.03 3.11
CA ALA A 164 -4.28 -11.39 3.51
C ALA A 164 -4.27 -12.06 4.88
N SER A 165 -4.85 -11.41 5.90
CA SER A 165 -4.99 -12.02 7.22
C SER A 165 -6.01 -13.18 7.19
N PRO A 166 -5.74 -14.31 7.85
CA PRO A 166 -6.70 -15.40 7.93
C PRO A 166 -7.96 -14.94 8.67
N GLY A 167 -9.09 -14.88 7.97
CA GLY A 167 -10.39 -14.43 8.52
C GLY A 167 -10.83 -13.02 8.11
N SER A 168 -10.01 -12.27 7.36
CA SER A 168 -10.42 -11.01 6.71
C SER A 168 -10.89 -11.26 5.27
N ASP A 169 -11.58 -10.27 4.68
CA ASP A 169 -11.97 -10.30 3.27
C ASP A 169 -10.71 -10.44 2.38
N PRO A 170 -10.55 -11.53 1.59
CA PRO A 170 -9.36 -11.76 0.78
C PRO A 170 -9.22 -10.80 -0.41
N THR A 171 -10.20 -9.92 -0.60
CA THR A 171 -10.19 -8.88 -1.62
C THR A 171 -9.74 -7.51 -1.08
N ILE A 172 -9.58 -7.36 0.23
CA ILE A 172 -9.12 -6.10 0.83
C ILE A 172 -7.67 -6.26 1.27
N CYS A 173 -6.81 -5.38 0.78
CA CYS A 173 -5.44 -5.26 1.23
C CYS A 173 -5.26 -4.09 2.17
N HIS A 174 -4.34 -4.26 3.13
CA HIS A 174 -3.98 -3.23 4.09
C HIS A 174 -2.49 -2.91 4.00
N TYR A 175 -2.18 -1.64 4.19
CA TYR A 175 -0.83 -1.16 4.44
C TYR A 175 -0.82 -0.45 5.78
N VAL A 176 0.07 -0.85 6.68
CA VAL A 176 0.22 -0.26 8.01
C VAL A 176 1.60 0.36 8.12
N LEU A 177 1.64 1.68 8.32
CA LEU A 177 2.83 2.40 8.73
C LEU A 177 2.75 2.63 10.23
N ARG A 178 3.81 2.23 10.95
CA ARG A 178 3.94 2.51 12.39
C ARG A 178 5.30 3.13 12.63
N GLU A 179 5.31 4.36 13.13
CA GLU A 179 6.54 5.07 13.46
C GLU A 179 6.46 5.69 14.84
N GLU A 180 7.60 5.68 15.53
CA GLU A 180 7.79 6.54 16.67
C GLU A 180 8.08 7.98 16.17
N PRO A 181 7.44 8.99 16.77
CA PRO A 181 7.50 10.38 16.34
C PRO A 181 8.88 11.00 16.51
#